data_AF-A0A8J7HTI1-F1
#
_entry.id   AF-A0A8J7HTI1-F1
#
_cell.length_a   1.000
_cell.length_b   1.000
_cell.length_c   1.000
_cell.angle_alpha   90.00
_cell.angle_beta   90.00
_cell.angle_gamma   90.00
#
_symmetry.space_group_name_H-M   'P 1'
#
loop_
_entity.id
_entity.type
_entity.pdbx_description
1 polymer ?
#
loop_
_entity_poly.entity_id
_entity_poly.type
_entity_poly.pdbx_seq_one_letter_code
_entity_poly.pdbx_strand_id
1 'polypeptide(L)'
;MKQISRTLMTTLTISLYLSGVSQARTVTDISPPIGAGLGDVLCPQLQTPVTTPFPNNNNSVSPSPNQILNFPGLSCTPKTFQTIAPIDTKLFVEPSGGTTEYFFTETVVNNTSSIWDGFNLKIGFGLNDEFAPPELILVPFGFAIPDFDFNDSGSDPQPTSSKFTQLIQDGSFNLLWSGGSVAPGESIDFTFSVDVPDDLDGNNFYNSFTIRQVPIAAPVPEHNSTNGLLGLLGLFISSLAFKHKLT
;
A
#
# COMPACT_ATOMS: atom_id res chain seq x y z
N MET A 1 68.16 -2.27 55.59
CA MET A 1 66.78 -1.78 55.65
C MET A 1 66.23 -1.74 54.23
N LYS A 2 65.33 -2.66 53.89
CA LYS A 2 64.69 -2.76 52.56
C LYS A 2 63.50 -1.82 52.52
N GLN A 3 63.48 -0.85 51.60
CA GLN A 3 62.25 -0.13 51.23
C GLN A 3 61.72 -0.71 49.94
N ILE A 4 60.51 -1.28 50.03
CA ILE A 4 59.75 -1.90 48.96
C ILE A 4 58.94 -0.78 48.30
N SER A 5 59.30 -0.38 47.08
CA SER A 5 58.51 0.52 46.26
C SER A 5 57.23 -0.19 45.83
N ARG A 6 56.08 0.30 46.32
CA ARG A 6 54.74 -0.12 45.92
C ARG A 6 54.43 0.45 44.54
N THR A 7 54.41 -0.42 43.54
CA THR A 7 53.86 -0.14 42.21
C THR A 7 52.34 -0.02 42.33
N LEU A 8 51.79 1.18 42.17
CA LEU A 8 50.35 1.40 42.11
C LEU A 8 49.89 1.03 40.69
N MET A 9 49.31 -0.16 40.53
CA MET A 9 48.71 -0.61 39.27
C MET A 9 47.30 -0.03 39.20
N THR A 10 47.14 1.12 38.56
CA THR A 10 45.83 1.72 38.30
C THR A 10 45.18 0.95 37.15
N THR A 11 44.33 -0.01 37.49
CA THR A 11 43.52 -0.73 36.51
C THR A 11 42.45 0.22 35.99
N LEU A 12 42.65 0.72 34.76
CA LEU A 12 41.63 1.46 34.02
C LEU A 12 40.59 0.46 33.52
N THR A 13 39.49 0.30 34.26
CA THR A 13 38.28 -0.37 33.75
C THR A 13 37.66 0.51 32.67
N ILE A 14 37.92 0.18 31.41
CA ILE A 14 37.11 0.66 30.29
C ILE A 14 35.77 -0.07 30.40
N SER A 15 34.80 0.59 31.00
CA SER A 15 33.40 0.20 30.88
C SER A 15 32.98 0.39 29.43
N LEU A 16 32.98 -0.70 28.65
CA LEU A 16 32.25 -0.80 27.40
C LEU A 16 30.78 -0.58 27.74
N TYR A 17 30.32 0.66 27.57
CA TYR A 17 28.91 0.90 27.36
C TYR A 17 28.55 0.14 26.08
N LEU A 18 27.90 -1.01 26.24
CA LEU A 18 27.05 -1.57 25.20
C LEU A 18 25.94 -0.54 24.99
N SER A 19 26.21 0.45 24.13
CA SER A 19 25.19 1.33 23.59
C SER A 19 24.12 0.42 22.99
N GLY A 20 22.90 0.58 23.49
CA GLY A 20 21.74 -0.20 23.11
C GLY A 20 21.65 -0.34 21.60
N VAL A 21 21.28 -1.56 21.19
CA VAL A 21 20.90 -1.92 19.84
C VAL A 21 20.04 -0.81 19.26
N SER A 22 20.57 -0.13 18.25
CA SER A 22 19.78 0.56 17.24
C SER A 22 18.69 -0.44 16.77
N GLN A 23 17.43 -0.03 16.54
CA GLN A 23 16.29 -0.91 16.17
C GLN A 23 15.57 -0.43 14.86
N ALA A 24 15.10 -1.32 13.93
CA ALA A 24 14.45 -1.28 12.56
C ALA A 24 13.44 -2.39 12.47
N ARG A 25 12.51 -2.40 11.52
CA ARG A 25 11.74 -3.61 11.27
C ARG A 25 12.10 -4.31 9.97
N THR A 26 12.21 -5.63 10.03
CA THR A 26 12.23 -6.48 8.84
C THR A 26 10.89 -7.16 8.65
N VAL A 27 10.39 -7.22 7.41
CA VAL A 27 9.25 -8.06 7.06
C VAL A 27 9.68 -9.52 7.13
N THR A 28 8.99 -10.34 7.91
CA THR A 28 9.26 -11.78 8.02
C THR A 28 8.33 -12.59 7.14
N ASP A 29 7.06 -12.19 7.06
CA ASP A 29 6.02 -12.95 6.38
C ASP A 29 4.97 -12.02 5.78
N ILE A 30 4.34 -12.47 4.70
CA ILE A 30 3.21 -11.82 4.05
C ILE A 30 2.01 -12.76 4.12
N SER A 31 0.88 -12.27 4.63
CA SER A 31 -0.36 -13.05 4.65
C SER A 31 -0.90 -13.26 3.25
N PRO A 32 -1.70 -14.32 3.01
CA PRO A 32 -2.63 -14.35 1.89
C PRO A 32 -3.45 -13.04 1.86
N PRO A 33 -3.72 -12.47 0.67
CA PRO A 33 -4.60 -11.33 0.56
C PRO A 33 -6.02 -11.73 0.96
N ILE A 34 -6.77 -10.80 1.54
CA ILE A 34 -8.18 -10.97 1.88
C ILE A 34 -8.99 -9.73 1.48
N GLY A 35 -10.32 -9.85 1.45
CA GLY A 35 -11.22 -8.72 1.23
C GLY A 35 -12.21 -8.96 0.11
N ALA A 36 -13.27 -8.16 0.08
CA ALA A 36 -14.38 -8.32 -0.86
C ALA A 36 -13.95 -8.16 -2.34
N GLY A 37 -12.84 -7.46 -2.60
CA GLY A 37 -12.29 -7.32 -3.95
C GLY A 37 -11.92 -8.65 -4.60
N LEU A 38 -11.56 -9.67 -3.81
CA LEU A 38 -11.26 -11.02 -4.31
C LEU A 38 -12.51 -11.79 -4.79
N GLY A 39 -13.72 -11.36 -4.41
CA GLY A 39 -14.95 -12.11 -4.68
C GLY A 39 -14.86 -13.54 -4.16
N ASP A 40 -15.14 -14.52 -5.03
CA ASP A 40 -15.11 -15.95 -4.69
C ASP A 40 -13.72 -16.60 -4.87
N VAL A 41 -12.66 -15.81 -5.14
CA VAL A 41 -11.31 -16.35 -5.30
C VAL A 41 -10.80 -16.90 -3.97
N LEU A 42 -10.53 -18.21 -3.94
CA LEU A 42 -9.92 -18.87 -2.79
C LEU A 42 -8.41 -18.81 -2.88
N CYS A 43 -7.81 -17.89 -2.13
CA CYS A 43 -6.36 -17.82 -1.99
C CYS A 43 -5.84 -18.97 -1.12
N PRO A 44 -4.76 -19.66 -1.53
CA PRO A 44 -4.07 -20.61 -0.65
C PRO A 44 -3.74 -19.94 0.68
N GLN A 45 -4.10 -20.58 1.79
CA GLN A 45 -3.82 -20.06 3.14
C GLN A 45 -2.35 -20.32 3.54
N LEU A 46 -1.44 -19.89 2.67
CA LEU A 46 0.00 -20.03 2.82
C LEU A 46 0.62 -18.63 2.90
N GLN A 47 1.32 -18.37 4.01
CA GLN A 47 2.12 -17.16 4.14
C GLN A 47 3.35 -17.24 3.23
N THR A 48 3.73 -16.11 2.65
CA THR A 48 4.98 -15.97 1.91
C THR A 48 6.07 -15.54 2.88
N PRO A 49 7.09 -16.38 3.16
CA PRO A 49 8.23 -15.93 3.95
C PRO A 49 9.04 -14.91 3.15
N VAL A 50 9.52 -13.88 3.83
CA VAL A 50 10.35 -12.82 3.26
C VAL A 50 11.78 -12.97 3.79
N THR A 51 12.76 -12.85 2.89
CA THR A 51 14.17 -12.79 3.25
C THR A 51 14.65 -11.36 3.10
N THR A 52 15.21 -10.81 4.18
CA THR A 52 15.74 -9.45 4.21
C THR A 52 17.26 -9.49 4.29
N PRO A 53 17.98 -9.52 3.14
CA PRO A 53 19.43 -9.61 3.13
C PRO A 53 20.15 -8.38 3.68
N PHE A 54 19.53 -7.20 3.63
CA PHE A 54 20.11 -5.93 4.08
C PHE A 54 19.15 -5.20 5.03
N PRO A 55 18.99 -5.65 6.29
CA PRO A 55 18.26 -4.87 7.28
C PRO A 55 18.93 -3.51 7.50
N ASN A 56 18.14 -2.49 7.87
CA ASN A 56 18.64 -1.13 8.20
C ASN A 56 19.21 -0.34 7.02
N ASN A 57 18.79 -0.67 5.80
CA ASN A 57 19.31 -0.07 4.59
C ASN A 57 18.49 1.15 4.11
N ASN A 58 18.03 1.99 5.03
CA ASN A 58 17.19 3.15 4.72
C ASN A 58 17.75 4.01 3.58
N ASN A 59 16.86 4.35 2.64
CA ASN A 59 17.05 5.16 1.43
C ASN A 59 18.10 4.59 0.45
N SER A 60 17.63 3.78 -0.49
CA SER A 60 18.40 3.36 -1.65
C SER A 60 18.10 4.26 -2.85
N VAL A 61 19.14 4.83 -3.47
CA VAL A 61 19.02 5.65 -4.70
C VAL A 61 18.58 4.87 -5.97
N SER A 62 18.27 3.59 -5.79
CA SER A 62 17.89 2.59 -6.81
C SER A 62 16.97 1.57 -6.14
N PRO A 63 16.26 0.69 -6.87
CA PRO A 63 15.42 -0.34 -6.24
C PRO A 63 16.14 -1.04 -5.09
N SER A 64 15.57 -0.95 -3.87
CA SER A 64 16.15 -1.55 -2.68
C SER A 64 16.56 -3.01 -2.93
N PRO A 65 17.72 -3.46 -2.42
CA PRO A 65 18.12 -4.85 -2.54
C PRO A 65 17.21 -5.81 -1.74
N ASN A 66 16.41 -5.29 -0.80
CA ASN A 66 15.34 -6.06 -0.16
C ASN A 66 14.10 -6.05 -1.06
N GLN A 67 13.99 -7.03 -1.95
CA GLN A 67 12.92 -7.09 -2.94
C GLN A 67 11.78 -7.98 -2.47
N ILE A 68 10.55 -7.48 -2.59
CA ILE A 68 9.32 -8.26 -2.48
C ILE A 68 8.72 -8.37 -3.89
N LEU A 69 9.09 -9.46 -4.56
CA LEU A 69 8.69 -9.72 -5.94
C LEU A 69 7.32 -10.41 -6.01
N ASN A 70 6.52 -10.00 -6.98
CA ASN A 70 5.19 -10.54 -7.24
C ASN A 70 4.29 -10.52 -5.99
N PHE A 71 4.23 -9.37 -5.31
CA PHE A 71 3.46 -9.21 -4.07
C PHE A 71 2.00 -9.65 -4.26
N PRO A 72 1.46 -10.58 -3.41
CA PRO A 72 1.94 -10.96 -2.09
C PRO A 72 2.74 -12.29 -2.03
N GLY A 73 3.28 -12.76 -3.16
CA GLY A 73 4.22 -13.87 -3.24
C GLY A 73 3.58 -15.20 -3.65
N LEU A 74 3.57 -16.19 -2.76
CA LEU A 74 3.13 -17.56 -3.07
C LEU A 74 1.61 -17.73 -3.12
N SER A 75 0.84 -16.79 -2.54
CA SER A 75 -0.61 -16.86 -2.48
C SER A 75 -1.25 -15.82 -3.38
N CYS A 76 -2.18 -16.23 -4.25
CA CYS A 76 -2.99 -15.31 -5.07
C CYS A 76 -2.17 -14.29 -5.89
N THR A 77 -1.16 -14.79 -6.59
CA THR A 77 -0.29 -14.01 -7.47
C THR A 77 -0.50 -14.45 -8.92
N PRO A 78 -0.92 -13.58 -9.84
CA PRO A 78 -1.27 -12.16 -9.62
C PRO A 78 -2.56 -11.99 -8.82
N LYS A 79 -2.70 -10.85 -8.11
CA LYS A 79 -3.96 -10.52 -7.42
C LYS A 79 -5.03 -10.22 -8.46
N THR A 80 -6.15 -10.95 -8.39
CA THR A 80 -7.26 -10.80 -9.35
C THR A 80 -8.47 -10.22 -8.64
N PHE A 81 -8.86 -9.01 -9.00
CA PHE A 81 -10.07 -8.37 -8.47
C PHE A 81 -11.29 -8.85 -9.24
N GLN A 82 -12.27 -9.39 -8.52
CA GLN A 82 -13.58 -9.80 -9.05
C GLN A 82 -14.64 -8.70 -8.88
N THR A 83 -14.43 -7.81 -7.90
CA THR A 83 -15.32 -6.67 -7.63
C THR A 83 -14.53 -5.39 -7.39
N ILE A 84 -15.20 -4.24 -7.51
CA ILE A 84 -14.64 -2.93 -7.15
C ILE A 84 -14.75 -2.75 -5.63
N ALA A 85 -13.86 -3.40 -4.91
CA ALA A 85 -13.81 -3.35 -3.45
C ALA A 85 -12.37 -3.58 -2.96
N PRO A 86 -12.05 -3.23 -1.69
CA PRO A 86 -10.71 -3.37 -1.17
C PRO A 86 -10.21 -4.83 -1.12
N ILE A 87 -8.91 -4.98 -1.36
CA ILE A 87 -8.12 -6.14 -0.97
C ILE A 87 -7.02 -5.68 -0.02
N ASP A 88 -6.87 -6.38 1.10
CA ASP A 88 -5.86 -6.12 2.11
C ASP A 88 -4.85 -7.26 2.16
N THR A 89 -3.57 -6.91 2.22
CA THR A 89 -2.49 -7.85 2.48
C THR A 89 -1.74 -7.39 3.73
N LYS A 90 -1.66 -8.26 4.75
CA LYS A 90 -0.91 -8.00 5.98
C LYS A 90 0.55 -8.43 5.82
N LEU A 91 1.46 -7.60 6.29
CA LEU A 91 2.89 -7.89 6.39
C LEU A 91 3.26 -7.96 7.87
N PHE A 92 3.88 -9.06 8.27
CA PHE A 92 4.39 -9.28 9.62
C PHE A 92 5.82 -8.81 9.70
N VAL A 93 6.17 -8.19 10.82
CA VAL A 93 7.46 -7.53 10.99
C VAL A 93 8.10 -7.83 12.35
N GLU A 94 9.43 -7.87 12.37
CA GLU A 94 10.24 -8.05 13.57
C GLU A 94 11.31 -6.94 13.73
N PRO A 95 11.65 -6.51 14.96
CA PRO A 95 12.73 -5.56 15.23
C PRO A 95 14.15 -6.00 14.75
N SER A 96 15.03 -5.07 14.39
CA SER A 96 16.26 -5.33 13.60
C SER A 96 17.39 -4.27 13.54
N GLY A 97 17.22 -2.99 13.87
CA GLY A 97 18.31 -1.97 13.79
C GLY A 97 18.10 -0.44 13.50
N GLY A 98 17.29 -0.01 12.54
CA GLY A 98 16.96 1.38 12.17
C GLY A 98 15.65 1.57 11.36
N THR A 99 15.75 1.69 10.05
CA THR A 99 14.62 1.57 9.10
C THR A 99 15.07 0.66 7.97
N THR A 100 14.23 -0.28 7.56
CA THR A 100 14.52 -1.14 6.40
C THR A 100 13.61 -0.76 5.24
N GLU A 101 14.22 -0.44 4.10
CA GLU A 101 13.50 -0.14 2.86
C GLU A 101 13.28 -1.44 2.07
N TYR A 102 12.06 -1.62 1.52
CA TYR A 102 11.71 -2.72 0.62
C TYR A 102 11.23 -2.19 -0.72
N PHE A 103 11.67 -2.82 -1.81
CA PHE A 103 11.16 -2.55 -3.15
C PHE A 103 10.17 -3.63 -3.59
N PHE A 104 8.95 -3.21 -3.88
CA PHE A 104 7.85 -4.08 -4.28
C PHE A 104 7.67 -4.10 -5.79
N THR A 105 7.39 -5.29 -6.32
CA THR A 105 6.81 -5.45 -7.65
C THR A 105 5.53 -6.26 -7.57
N GLU A 106 4.52 -5.85 -8.35
CA GLU A 106 3.24 -6.55 -8.38
C GLU A 106 2.59 -6.48 -9.76
N THR A 107 1.89 -7.55 -10.13
CA THR A 107 0.88 -7.55 -11.20
C THR A 107 -0.51 -7.76 -10.59
N VAL A 108 -1.46 -6.89 -10.97
CA VAL A 108 -2.88 -6.97 -10.62
C VAL A 108 -3.71 -7.21 -11.87
N VAL A 109 -4.77 -8.00 -11.78
CA VAL A 109 -5.70 -8.30 -12.87
C VAL A 109 -7.09 -7.71 -12.58
N ASN A 110 -7.65 -6.99 -13.56
CA ASN A 110 -9.04 -6.55 -13.54
C ASN A 110 -9.93 -7.68 -14.07
N ASN A 111 -10.53 -8.49 -13.19
CA ASN A 111 -11.59 -9.43 -13.57
C ASN A 111 -12.98 -8.95 -13.13
N THR A 112 -13.14 -7.64 -12.96
CA THR A 112 -14.42 -7.00 -12.66
C THR A 112 -15.22 -6.78 -13.94
N SER A 113 -16.48 -6.38 -13.83
CA SER A 113 -17.29 -5.99 -14.99
C SER A 113 -17.03 -4.55 -15.48
N SER A 114 -16.19 -3.79 -14.79
CA SER A 114 -16.00 -2.35 -15.00
C SER A 114 -14.59 -2.04 -15.49
N ILE A 115 -14.46 -1.00 -16.33
CA ILE A 115 -13.16 -0.40 -16.63
C ILE A 115 -12.68 0.34 -15.39
N TRP A 116 -11.40 0.20 -15.05
CA TRP A 116 -10.77 1.01 -14.01
C TRP A 116 -10.11 2.23 -14.64
N ASP A 117 -10.28 3.42 -14.06
CA ASP A 117 -9.61 4.66 -14.47
C ASP A 117 -8.62 5.18 -13.42
N GLY A 118 -8.53 4.48 -12.29
CA GLY A 118 -7.53 4.70 -11.26
C GLY A 118 -7.34 3.50 -10.35
N PHE A 119 -6.38 3.63 -9.45
CA PHE A 119 -6.06 2.61 -8.46
C PHE A 119 -5.43 3.25 -7.23
N ASN A 120 -5.79 2.78 -6.05
CA ASN A 120 -5.31 3.33 -4.80
C ASN A 120 -4.59 2.26 -3.97
N LEU A 121 -3.32 2.51 -3.62
CA LEU A 121 -2.54 1.75 -2.65
C LEU A 121 -2.44 2.56 -1.35
N LYS A 122 -2.79 1.96 -0.22
CA LYS A 122 -2.72 2.59 1.10
C LYS A 122 -1.94 1.73 2.08
N ILE A 123 -1.14 2.36 2.92
CA ILE A 123 -0.58 1.72 4.12
C ILE A 123 -1.49 2.02 5.31
N GLY A 124 -1.64 1.06 6.21
CA GLY A 124 -2.38 1.21 7.46
C GLY A 124 -2.31 -0.02 8.35
N PHE A 125 -3.22 -0.09 9.32
CA PHE A 125 -3.30 -1.16 10.30
C PHE A 125 -4.70 -1.76 10.34
N GLY A 126 -4.84 -3.01 10.78
CA GLY A 126 -6.12 -3.73 10.72
C GLY A 126 -6.44 -4.26 9.30
N LEU A 127 -7.60 -4.89 9.15
CA LEU A 127 -8.04 -5.54 7.91
C LEU A 127 -9.53 -5.30 7.71
N ASN A 128 -10.01 -5.34 6.46
CA ASN A 128 -11.41 -5.15 6.07
C ASN A 128 -11.99 -3.88 6.72
N ASP A 129 -13.16 -3.97 7.34
CA ASP A 129 -13.83 -2.82 7.95
C ASP A 129 -13.06 -2.25 9.17
N GLU A 130 -12.09 -2.99 9.71
CA GLU A 130 -11.22 -2.55 10.81
C GLU A 130 -9.92 -1.88 10.32
N PHE A 131 -9.72 -1.78 9.00
CA PHE A 131 -8.56 -1.08 8.47
C PHE A 131 -8.62 0.41 8.81
N ALA A 132 -7.58 0.89 9.47
CA ALA A 132 -7.37 2.28 9.81
C ALA A 132 -6.08 2.76 9.12
N PRO A 133 -6.17 3.77 8.23
CA PRO A 133 -4.98 4.41 7.71
C PRO A 133 -4.35 5.29 8.83
N PRO A 134 -3.06 5.62 8.71
CA PRO A 134 -2.32 6.37 9.73
C PRO A 134 -2.96 7.68 10.18
N GLU A 135 -3.71 8.37 9.32
CA GLU A 135 -4.37 9.63 9.68
C GLU A 135 -5.48 9.45 10.74
N LEU A 136 -5.96 8.21 10.93
CA LEU A 136 -6.96 7.87 11.93
C LEU A 136 -6.36 7.25 13.21
N ILE A 137 -5.04 7.03 13.23
CA ILE A 137 -4.35 6.40 14.36
C ILE A 137 -3.53 7.46 15.09
N LEU A 138 -3.70 7.53 16.41
CA LEU A 138 -2.84 8.34 17.25
C LEU A 138 -1.49 7.64 17.38
N VAL A 139 -0.57 7.95 16.47
CA VAL A 139 0.84 7.56 16.59
C VAL A 139 1.43 8.38 17.75
N PRO A 140 1.93 7.75 18.82
CA PRO A 140 2.52 8.49 19.92
C PRO A 140 3.74 9.28 19.42
N PHE A 141 4.05 10.39 20.09
CA PHE A 141 5.20 11.21 19.72
C PHE A 141 6.50 10.40 19.79
N GLY A 142 7.35 10.51 18.77
CA GLY A 142 8.62 9.79 18.69
C GLY A 142 8.56 8.43 17.98
N PHE A 143 7.37 7.96 17.61
CA PHE A 143 7.20 6.73 16.85
C PHE A 143 7.12 7.01 15.35
N ALA A 144 7.86 6.22 14.58
CA ALA A 144 7.69 6.13 13.14
C ALA A 144 6.88 4.88 12.81
N ILE A 145 6.16 4.93 11.69
CA ILE A 145 5.32 3.85 11.18
C ILE A 145 5.65 3.63 9.71
N PRO A 146 5.29 2.48 9.12
CA PRO A 146 5.60 2.20 7.73
C PRO A 146 4.97 3.22 6.81
N ASP A 147 5.71 3.62 5.79
CA ASP A 147 5.27 4.56 4.79
C ASP A 147 5.85 4.22 3.42
N PHE A 148 5.34 4.86 2.38
CA PHE A 148 5.88 4.75 1.04
C PHE A 148 7.08 5.68 0.91
N ASP A 149 8.23 5.09 0.62
CA ASP A 149 9.51 5.79 0.52
C ASP A 149 9.61 6.53 -0.82
N PHE A 150 9.35 7.84 -0.79
CA PHE A 150 9.50 8.73 -1.95
C PHE A 150 9.67 10.22 -1.59
N ASN A 151 9.63 10.58 -0.30
CA ASN A 151 9.59 11.96 0.20
C ASN A 151 10.97 12.46 0.68
N ASP A 152 11.96 11.59 0.81
CA ASP A 152 13.29 11.93 1.30
C ASP A 152 14.22 12.38 0.17
N SER A 153 14.31 13.70 -0.02
CA SER A 153 15.36 14.37 -0.80
C SER A 153 15.53 13.95 -2.28
N GLY A 154 14.63 13.12 -2.83
CA GLY A 154 14.48 12.84 -4.26
C GLY A 154 15.46 11.82 -4.83
N SER A 155 16.01 10.93 -4.00
CA SER A 155 16.90 9.87 -4.50
C SER A 155 16.20 8.54 -4.71
N ASP A 156 15.09 8.29 -4.03
CA ASP A 156 14.43 6.99 -4.03
C ASP A 156 13.64 6.75 -5.33
N PRO A 157 13.56 5.49 -5.81
CA PRO A 157 12.83 5.15 -7.02
C PRO A 157 11.37 5.59 -6.91
N GLN A 158 10.95 6.45 -7.84
CA GLN A 158 9.55 6.84 -7.92
C GLN A 158 8.67 5.60 -8.18
N PRO A 159 7.51 5.48 -7.50
CA PRO A 159 6.54 4.46 -7.82
C PRO A 159 6.18 4.51 -9.31
N THR A 160 5.88 3.35 -9.91
CA THR A 160 5.49 3.27 -11.32
C THR A 160 4.24 2.42 -11.53
N SER A 161 3.57 2.67 -12.65
CA SER A 161 2.44 1.88 -13.13
C SER A 161 2.57 1.66 -14.64
N SER A 162 2.23 0.46 -15.13
CA SER A 162 2.25 0.17 -16.57
C SER A 162 1.04 0.69 -17.35
N LYS A 163 -0.02 1.14 -16.67
CA LYS A 163 -1.27 1.62 -17.31
C LYS A 163 -1.70 3.02 -16.87
N PHE A 164 -1.31 3.49 -15.69
CA PHE A 164 -1.63 4.83 -15.20
C PHE A 164 -0.44 5.77 -15.35
N THR A 165 -0.69 7.00 -15.82
CA THR A 165 0.37 7.98 -16.13
C THR A 165 0.46 9.10 -15.11
N GLN A 166 -0.51 9.19 -14.21
CA GLN A 166 -0.57 10.20 -13.16
C GLN A 166 -0.57 9.52 -11.81
N LEU A 167 0.17 10.11 -10.87
CA LEU A 167 0.24 9.71 -9.49
C LEU A 167 0.00 10.93 -8.61
N ILE A 168 -1.02 10.86 -7.76
CA ILE A 168 -1.21 11.78 -6.66
C ILE A 168 -0.72 11.08 -5.39
N GLN A 169 0.21 11.74 -4.71
CA GLN A 169 0.72 11.35 -3.41
C GLN A 169 0.07 12.26 -2.38
N ASP A 170 -0.75 11.72 -1.49
CA ASP A 170 -1.40 12.48 -0.41
C ASP A 170 -0.75 12.09 0.92
N GLY A 171 0.45 12.63 1.14
CA GLY A 171 1.34 12.20 2.22
C GLY A 171 2.05 10.87 1.94
N SER A 172 2.75 10.35 2.94
CA SER A 172 3.59 9.14 2.83
C SER A 172 2.80 7.82 2.81
N PHE A 173 1.46 7.83 2.92
CA PHE A 173 0.69 6.59 3.17
C PHE A 173 -0.30 6.22 2.08
N ASN A 174 -0.40 7.00 1.00
CA ASN A 174 -1.39 6.82 -0.05
C ASN A 174 -0.82 7.14 -1.44
N LEU A 175 -0.86 6.15 -2.34
CA LEU A 175 -0.55 6.30 -3.75
C LEU A 175 -1.83 6.20 -4.56
N LEU A 176 -2.28 7.32 -5.12
CA LEU A 176 -3.49 7.41 -5.94
C LEU A 176 -3.13 7.56 -7.42
N TRP A 177 -3.33 6.50 -8.19
CA TRP A 177 -3.05 6.44 -9.62
C TRP A 177 -4.25 6.85 -10.47
N SER A 178 -3.99 7.55 -11.57
CA SER A 178 -4.98 7.96 -12.58
C SER A 178 -4.35 8.21 -13.96
N GLY A 179 -5.12 8.76 -14.90
CA GLY A 179 -4.61 9.17 -16.22
C GLY A 179 -4.38 8.01 -17.17
N GLY A 180 -5.14 6.94 -17.01
CA GLY A 180 -5.08 5.73 -17.84
C GLY A 180 -6.32 4.88 -17.63
N SER A 181 -6.32 3.67 -18.19
CA SER A 181 -7.43 2.73 -17.99
C SER A 181 -6.99 1.27 -18.03
N VAL A 182 -7.71 0.43 -17.27
CA VAL A 182 -7.55 -1.04 -17.28
C VAL A 182 -8.89 -1.67 -17.58
N ALA A 183 -9.04 -2.27 -18.75
CA ALA A 183 -10.28 -2.95 -19.13
C ALA A 183 -10.44 -4.31 -18.43
N PRO A 184 -11.66 -4.85 -18.31
CA PRO A 184 -11.87 -6.23 -17.86
C PRO A 184 -11.02 -7.23 -18.66
N GLY A 185 -10.36 -8.14 -17.95
CA GLY A 185 -9.40 -9.12 -18.47
C GLY A 185 -7.97 -8.61 -18.61
N GLU A 186 -7.72 -7.31 -18.47
CA GLU A 186 -6.36 -6.76 -18.53
C GLU A 186 -5.63 -6.82 -17.17
N SER A 187 -4.31 -6.81 -17.25
CA SER A 187 -3.41 -6.66 -16.11
C SER A 187 -2.72 -5.30 -16.09
N ILE A 188 -2.26 -4.94 -14.91
CA ILE A 188 -1.46 -3.75 -14.62
C ILE A 188 -0.33 -4.13 -13.69
N ASP A 189 0.85 -3.55 -13.94
CA ASP A 189 2.03 -3.77 -13.12
C ASP A 189 2.33 -2.51 -12.32
N PHE A 190 2.74 -2.70 -11.07
CA PHE A 190 3.16 -1.64 -10.16
C PHE A 190 4.55 -1.91 -9.60
N THR A 191 5.29 -0.82 -9.37
CA THR A 191 6.48 -0.83 -8.51
C THR A 191 6.40 0.30 -7.49
N PHE A 192 6.86 0.07 -6.27
CA PHE A 192 6.92 1.09 -5.22
C PHE A 192 7.90 0.66 -4.11
N SER A 193 8.47 1.62 -3.39
CA SER A 193 9.26 1.37 -2.18
C SER A 193 8.40 1.60 -0.92
N VAL A 194 8.73 0.89 0.16
CA VAL A 194 8.13 1.06 1.49
C VAL A 194 9.25 1.07 2.52
N ASP A 195 9.26 2.08 3.36
CA ASP A 195 10.08 2.12 4.56
C ASP A 195 9.36 1.45 5.72
N VAL A 196 10.10 0.61 6.45
CA VAL A 196 9.60 -0.10 7.61
C VAL A 196 10.48 0.27 8.81
N PRO A 197 10.17 1.38 9.50
CA PRO A 197 10.96 1.85 10.62
C PRO A 197 10.79 0.94 11.83
N ASP A 198 11.62 1.10 12.85
CA ASP A 198 11.26 0.61 14.18
C ASP A 198 10.62 1.67 15.04
N ASP A 199 10.15 1.14 16.15
CA ASP A 199 9.99 1.79 17.41
C ASP A 199 11.37 2.10 18.03
N LEU A 200 11.73 3.39 18.07
CA LEU A 200 13.00 3.87 18.67
C LEU A 200 13.08 3.67 20.20
N ASP A 201 11.97 3.33 20.85
CA ASP A 201 11.83 3.23 22.31
C ASP A 201 11.73 1.78 22.81
N GLY A 202 11.78 0.78 21.92
CA GLY A 202 11.69 -0.65 22.24
C GLY A 202 10.31 -1.14 22.72
N ASN A 203 9.25 -0.34 22.54
CA ASN A 203 7.89 -0.66 23.00
C ASN A 203 7.14 -1.65 22.10
N ASN A 204 7.71 -1.99 20.95
CA ASN A 204 7.11 -2.81 19.90
C ASN A 204 5.71 -2.34 19.49
N PHE A 205 5.56 -1.04 19.15
CA PHE A 205 4.27 -0.40 18.84
C PHE A 205 3.40 -1.16 17.84
N TYR A 206 4.01 -1.81 16.84
CA TYR A 206 3.30 -2.67 15.89
C TYR A 206 4.14 -3.90 15.52
N ASN A 207 3.48 -5.03 15.33
CA ASN A 207 4.09 -6.28 14.84
C ASN A 207 3.66 -6.62 13.40
N SER A 208 2.81 -5.79 12.81
CA SER A 208 2.34 -5.92 11.44
C SER A 208 1.78 -4.61 10.93
N PHE A 209 1.72 -4.47 9.62
CA PHE A 209 0.99 -3.42 8.93
C PHE A 209 0.28 -4.03 7.71
N THR A 210 -0.55 -3.24 7.05
CA THR A 210 -1.37 -3.69 5.93
C THR A 210 -1.21 -2.77 4.73
N ILE A 211 -1.04 -3.37 3.55
CA ILE A 211 -1.19 -2.67 2.29
C ILE A 211 -2.60 -2.97 1.77
N ARG A 212 -3.43 -1.94 1.69
CA ARG A 212 -4.78 -1.96 1.11
C ARG A 212 -4.73 -1.50 -0.33
N GLN A 213 -5.46 -2.21 -1.19
CA GLN A 213 -5.55 -1.95 -2.61
C GLN A 213 -7.00 -1.78 -3.03
N VAL A 214 -7.29 -0.71 -3.76
CA VAL A 214 -8.66 -0.37 -4.19
C VAL A 214 -8.66 0.10 -5.65
N PRO A 215 -9.25 -0.64 -6.59
CA PRO A 215 -9.47 -0.14 -7.95
C PRO A 215 -10.53 0.95 -7.93
N ILE A 216 -10.41 1.92 -8.84
CA ILE A 216 -11.38 3.00 -9.03
C ILE A 216 -12.06 2.75 -10.37
N ALA A 217 -13.38 2.57 -10.34
CA ALA A 217 -14.16 2.35 -11.53
C ALA A 217 -14.37 3.66 -12.29
N ALA A 218 -14.22 3.59 -13.61
CA ALA A 218 -14.57 4.69 -14.49
C ALA A 218 -16.04 5.09 -14.30
N PRO A 219 -16.38 6.39 -14.28
CA PRO A 219 -17.76 6.84 -14.26
C PRO A 219 -18.52 6.21 -15.43
N VAL A 220 -19.65 5.55 -15.13
CA VAL A 220 -20.55 5.07 -16.18
C VAL A 220 -21.21 6.30 -16.80
N PRO A 221 -21.12 6.53 -18.13
CA PRO A 221 -21.81 7.64 -18.76
C PRO A 221 -23.30 7.53 -18.44
N GLU A 222 -23.82 8.51 -17.71
CA GLU A 222 -25.24 8.56 -17.41
C GLU A 222 -25.98 8.61 -18.76
N HIS A 223 -26.94 7.72 -18.97
CA HIS A 223 -27.84 7.87 -20.11
C HIS A 223 -28.58 9.18 -19.89
N ASN A 224 -28.16 10.25 -20.57
CA ASN A 224 -28.82 11.54 -20.59
C ASN A 224 -30.26 11.36 -21.09
N SER A 225 -31.17 11.07 -20.15
CA SER A 225 -32.60 10.89 -20.38
C SER A 225 -33.32 12.19 -20.73
N THR A 226 -32.59 13.30 -20.80
CA THR A 226 -33.07 14.63 -21.23
C THR A 226 -33.60 14.67 -22.67
N ASN A 227 -33.25 13.70 -23.52
CA ASN A 227 -33.86 13.56 -24.86
C ASN A 227 -35.08 12.61 -24.90
N GLY A 228 -35.33 11.84 -23.83
CA GLY A 228 -36.46 10.89 -23.77
C GLY A 228 -37.79 11.53 -23.36
N LEU A 229 -37.76 12.64 -22.60
CA LEU A 229 -38.98 13.30 -22.11
C LEU A 229 -39.58 14.32 -23.10
N LEU A 230 -38.79 14.84 -24.05
CA LEU A 230 -39.28 15.72 -25.11
C LEU A 230 -39.97 14.96 -26.26
N GLY A 231 -39.67 13.66 -26.43
CA GLY A 231 -40.35 12.81 -27.40
C GLY A 231 -41.80 12.45 -27.02
N LEU A 232 -42.12 12.41 -25.72
CA LEU A 232 -43.47 12.12 -25.23
C LEU A 232 -44.36 13.37 -25.17
N LEU A 233 -43.82 14.59 -25.03
CA LEU A 233 -44.63 15.81 -25.09
C LEU A 233 -45.05 16.18 -26.53
N GLY A 234 -44.27 15.81 -27.54
CA GLY A 234 -44.57 16.06 -28.96
C GLY A 234 -45.75 15.24 -29.51
N LEU A 235 -46.06 14.08 -28.91
CA LEU A 235 -47.17 13.22 -29.33
C LEU A 235 -48.52 13.57 -28.68
N PHE A 236 -48.53 14.36 -27.60
CA PHE A 236 -49.80 14.84 -27.02
C PHE A 236 -50.31 16.13 -27.69
N ILE A 237 -49.45 16.97 -28.25
CA ILE A 237 -49.86 18.23 -28.91
C ILE A 237 -50.45 17.98 -30.32
N SER A 238 -50.06 16.92 -31.02
CA SER A 238 -50.65 16.55 -32.31
C SER A 238 -52.03 15.89 -32.20
N SER A 239 -52.42 15.40 -31.01
CA SER A 239 -53.74 14.79 -30.78
C SER A 239 -54.86 15.80 -30.47
N LEU A 240 -54.54 17.03 -30.04
CA LEU A 240 -55.54 18.07 -29.80
C LEU A 240 -55.86 18.95 -31.02
N ALA A 241 -54.97 19.02 -32.02
CA ALA A 241 -55.18 19.89 -33.19
C ALA A 241 -56.17 19.31 -34.24
N PHE A 242 -56.55 18.04 -34.16
CA PHE A 242 -57.47 17.42 -35.13
C PHE A 242 -58.95 17.42 -34.72
N LYS A 243 -59.32 17.94 -33.54
CA LYS A 243 -60.71 17.91 -33.04
C LYS A 243 -61.51 19.21 -33.19
N HIS A 244 -60.97 20.25 -33.83
CA HIS A 244 -61.67 21.53 -34.03
C HIS A 244 -61.97 21.89 -35.50
N LYS A 245 -62.15 20.88 -36.37
CA LYS A 245 -62.85 21.04 -37.65
C LYS A 245 -63.96 20.00 -37.74
N LEU A 246 -65.16 20.35 -37.29
CA LEU A 246 -66.48 19.82 -37.72
C LEU A 246 -67.57 20.27 -36.74
N THR A 247 -68.05 21.51 -36.94
CA THR A 247 -69.45 21.94 -36.82
C THR A 247 -69.59 23.23 -37.59
#